data_AF-A0A9W3H4J4-F1
#
_entry.id   AF-A0A9W3H4J4-F1
#
_cell.length_a   1.000
_cell.length_b   1.000
_cell.length_c   1.000
_cell.angle_alpha   90.00
_cell.angle_beta   90.00
_cell.angle_gamma   90.00
#
_symmetry.space_group_name_H-M   'P 1'
#
loop_
_entity.id
_entity.type
_entity.pdbx_description
1 polymer ?
#
loop_
_entity_poly.entity_id
_entity_poly.type
_entity_poly.pdbx_seq_one_letter_code
_entity_poly.pdbx_strand_id
1 'polypeptide(L)'
;MSEVQGTVEFSVELHKFYNVDLFQRGYYQIRVTLKVSSRIPHRLSASIVGQTDGGSLHSACVHESTVHSRVFQILYRNEEVPVNDAVVFRAHLLLDGERVEEALSEVDFQLKVDLHFTDSEQQLRDMAGVPVISSRALRLHFHPRRGLHHQVPVMFDYFHLSVISVTVHAALVALQQPLISFTRPGRGSWLGRGGPDTGPEQSSLSLENLVFGAGYCKPTSSEGSFYVPSEHCMQHAYKWHRELCFLLLHAYRGLRAYFLTIMRDVPELPHMELESLAVEETLSQLCSELQVIRELTSCF
;
A
#
# COMPACT_ATOMS: atom_id res chain seq x y z
N MET A 1 9.89 11.73 -18.48
CA MET A 1 9.81 11.16 -17.13
C MET A 1 9.19 9.79 -17.26
N SER A 2 9.95 8.74 -16.95
CA SER A 2 9.41 7.39 -16.84
C SER A 2 8.54 7.31 -15.58
N GLU A 3 7.47 6.52 -15.62
CA GLU A 3 6.56 6.33 -14.49
C GLU A 3 6.66 4.89 -14.02
N VAL A 4 6.71 4.67 -12.70
CA VAL A 4 6.75 3.35 -12.07
C VAL A 4 5.54 3.19 -11.17
N GLN A 5 4.89 2.04 -11.23
CA GLN A 5 3.92 1.64 -10.24
C GLN A 5 4.62 0.93 -9.08
N GLY A 6 4.66 1.60 -7.92
CA GLY A 6 5.09 0.99 -6.66
C GLY A 6 3.91 0.40 -5.91
N THR A 7 4.07 -0.80 -5.35
CA THR A 7 3.08 -1.41 -4.46
C THR A 7 3.67 -1.54 -3.06
N VAL A 8 3.05 -0.86 -2.10
CA VAL A 8 3.34 -1.01 -0.67
C VAL A 8 2.20 -1.76 -0.02
N GLU A 9 2.50 -2.81 0.72
CA GLU A 9 1.53 -3.54 1.53
C GLU A 9 1.69 -3.18 3.00
N PHE A 10 0.57 -2.96 3.69
CA PHE A 10 0.48 -2.72 5.12
C PHE A 10 -0.34 -3.86 5.75
N SER A 11 0.28 -4.68 6.58
CA SER A 11 -0.40 -5.59 7.49
C SER A 11 -0.69 -4.85 8.79
N VAL A 12 -1.97 -4.73 9.14
CA VAL A 12 -2.46 -4.07 10.34
C VAL A 12 -3.23 -5.09 11.17
N GLU A 13 -2.84 -5.27 12.42
CA GLU A 13 -3.47 -6.19 13.34
C GLU A 13 -4.02 -5.45 14.56
N LEU A 14 -5.30 -5.63 14.83
CA LEU A 14 -5.99 -5.14 16.01
C LEU A 14 -5.99 -6.26 17.05
N HIS A 15 -5.27 -6.06 18.15
CA HIS A 15 -5.04 -7.09 19.17
C HIS A 15 -6.12 -7.09 20.23
N LYS A 16 -5.98 -6.22 21.25
CA LYS A 16 -6.88 -6.14 22.40
C LYS A 16 -7.36 -4.72 22.60
N PHE A 17 -8.65 -4.59 22.87
CA PHE A 17 -9.27 -3.36 23.31
C PHE A 17 -9.35 -3.33 24.83
N TYR A 18 -8.86 -2.24 25.42
CA TYR A 18 -8.83 -2.00 26.85
C TYR A 18 -9.79 -0.85 27.17
N ASN A 19 -10.92 -1.17 27.77
CA ASN A 19 -11.82 -0.17 28.33
C ASN A 19 -11.32 0.23 29.72
N VAL A 20 -10.87 1.47 29.90
CA VAL A 20 -10.54 1.99 31.24
C VAL A 20 -11.82 2.52 31.88
N ASP A 21 -12.50 3.47 31.23
CA ASP A 21 -13.71 4.10 31.77
C ASP A 21 -14.61 4.73 30.68
N LEU A 22 -15.12 3.91 29.74
CA LEU A 22 -16.15 4.36 28.80
C LEU A 22 -17.47 4.65 29.53
N PHE A 23 -18.01 5.84 29.31
CA PHE A 23 -19.26 6.30 29.96
C PHE A 23 -20.51 5.52 29.54
N GLN A 24 -20.50 4.94 28.34
CA GLN A 24 -21.67 4.28 27.76
C GLN A 24 -21.43 2.77 27.70
N ARG A 25 -22.46 2.00 28.07
CA ARG A 25 -22.49 0.55 27.87
C ARG A 25 -23.19 0.27 26.56
N GLY A 26 -22.72 -0.72 25.83
CA GLY A 26 -23.29 -1.07 24.55
C GLY A 26 -22.26 -1.66 23.61
N TYR A 27 -22.48 -1.50 22.31
CA TYR A 27 -21.70 -2.13 21.28
C TYR A 27 -20.74 -1.14 20.64
N TYR A 28 -19.52 -1.61 20.46
CA TYR A 28 -18.40 -0.87 19.89
C TYR A 28 -17.85 -1.59 18.67
N GLN A 29 -17.30 -0.79 17.77
CA GLN A 29 -16.60 -1.26 16.58
C GLN A 29 -15.44 -0.32 16.29
N ILE A 30 -14.31 -0.88 15.88
CA ILE A 30 -13.17 -0.11 15.42
C ILE A 30 -13.20 -0.10 13.90
N ARG A 31 -13.07 1.08 13.30
CA ARG A 31 -12.93 1.23 11.85
C ARG A 31 -11.56 1.76 11.51
N VAL A 32 -10.90 1.09 10.58
CA VAL A 32 -9.53 1.40 10.18
C VAL A 32 -9.49 1.74 8.70
N THR A 33 -8.89 2.88 8.38
CA THR A 33 -8.73 3.35 7.00
C THR A 33 -7.29 3.77 6.76
N LEU A 34 -6.64 3.19 5.75
CA LEU A 34 -5.38 3.71 5.23
C LEU A 34 -5.66 4.92 4.34
N LYS A 35 -4.90 5.99 4.52
CA LYS A 35 -4.93 7.19 3.69
C LYS A 35 -3.56 7.48 3.11
N VAL A 36 -3.55 8.00 1.89
CA VAL A 36 -2.36 8.44 1.18
C VAL A 36 -2.58 9.88 0.71
N SER A 37 -1.54 10.70 0.74
CA SER A 37 -1.59 12.07 0.23
C SER A 37 -2.12 12.13 -1.20
N SER A 38 -3.05 13.05 -1.45
CA SER A 38 -3.62 13.30 -2.79
C SER A 38 -2.62 13.88 -3.80
N ARG A 39 -1.40 14.24 -3.36
CA ARG A 39 -0.31 14.70 -4.24
C ARG A 39 0.21 13.60 -5.16
N ILE A 40 0.03 12.34 -4.79
CA ILE A 40 0.55 11.19 -5.54
C ILE A 40 -0.66 10.43 -6.10
N PRO A 41 -0.75 10.20 -7.42
CA PRO A 41 -1.81 9.36 -7.99
C PRO A 41 -1.69 7.95 -7.41
N HIS A 42 -2.78 7.45 -6.82
CA HIS A 42 -2.76 6.18 -6.11
C HIS A 42 -4.09 5.44 -6.15
N ARG A 43 -4.04 4.14 -5.83
CA ARG A 43 -5.20 3.29 -5.59
C ARG A 43 -4.99 2.47 -4.32
N LEU A 44 -6.00 2.46 -3.46
CA LEU A 44 -6.01 1.68 -2.23
C LEU A 44 -6.97 0.51 -2.34
N SER A 45 -6.61 -0.62 -1.74
CA SER A 45 -7.51 -1.73 -1.46
C SER A 45 -7.24 -2.29 -0.07
N ALA A 46 -8.22 -2.99 0.48
CA ALA A 46 -8.13 -3.66 1.76
C ALA A 46 -8.73 -5.06 1.67
N SER A 47 -8.17 -6.00 2.43
CA SER A 47 -8.64 -7.38 2.55
C SER A 47 -8.41 -7.88 3.97
N ILE A 48 -9.31 -8.70 4.49
CA ILE A 48 -9.15 -9.33 5.80
C ILE A 48 -8.43 -10.67 5.65
N VAL A 49 -7.50 -10.93 6.55
CA VAL A 49 -6.72 -12.17 6.57
C VAL A 49 -7.56 -13.28 7.21
N GLY A 50 -7.59 -14.46 6.59
CA GLY A 50 -8.20 -15.64 7.18
C GLY A 50 -9.73 -15.77 7.04
N GLN A 51 -10.37 -14.98 6.16
CA GLN A 51 -11.80 -15.22 5.85
C GLN A 51 -11.98 -16.34 4.84
N THR A 52 -12.70 -17.39 5.27
CA THR A 52 -13.35 -18.38 4.42
C THR A 52 -14.81 -17.94 4.24
N ASP A 53 -15.35 -17.98 3.01
CA ASP A 53 -16.71 -17.55 2.65
C ASP A 53 -17.78 -18.08 3.64
N GLY A 54 -18.23 -17.22 4.56
CA GLY A 54 -19.20 -17.60 5.59
C GLY A 54 -19.27 -16.68 6.82
N GLY A 55 -18.96 -15.39 6.69
CA GLY A 55 -18.83 -14.46 7.81
C GLY A 55 -20.14 -14.26 8.60
N SER A 56 -20.06 -14.41 9.93
CA SER A 56 -21.14 -14.03 10.84
C SER A 56 -21.36 -12.51 10.84
N LEU A 57 -22.54 -12.03 11.23
CA LEU A 57 -22.88 -10.59 11.32
C LEU A 57 -21.93 -9.77 12.21
N HIS A 58 -21.15 -10.43 13.08
CA HIS A 58 -20.21 -9.79 13.99
C HIS A 58 -18.75 -9.94 13.56
N SER A 59 -18.47 -10.57 12.43
CA SER A 59 -17.10 -10.73 11.92
C SER A 59 -16.58 -9.42 11.33
N ALA A 60 -15.25 -9.25 11.31
CA ALA A 60 -14.66 -8.14 10.59
C ALA A 60 -15.08 -8.15 9.12
N CYS A 61 -15.19 -7.00 8.47
CA CYS A 61 -15.50 -6.91 7.05
C CYS A 61 -14.84 -5.67 6.41
N VAL A 62 -14.72 -5.68 5.08
CA VAL A 62 -14.23 -4.52 4.32
C VAL A 62 -15.41 -3.86 3.63
N HIS A 63 -15.54 -2.55 3.83
CA HIS A 63 -16.54 -1.72 3.18
C HIS A 63 -15.88 -0.46 2.62
N GLU A 64 -15.96 -0.26 1.30
CA GLU A 64 -15.37 0.92 0.61
C GLU A 64 -13.91 1.21 1.02
N SER A 65 -13.05 0.17 1.07
CA SER A 65 -11.64 0.23 1.53
C SER A 65 -11.41 0.59 2.99
N THR A 66 -12.48 0.78 3.78
CA THR A 66 -12.42 0.87 5.23
C THR A 66 -12.66 -0.51 5.82
N VAL A 67 -11.85 -0.88 6.81
CA VAL A 67 -12.03 -2.15 7.50
C VAL A 67 -12.78 -1.93 8.79
N HIS A 68 -13.84 -2.70 8.95
CA HIS A 68 -14.67 -2.75 10.13
C HIS A 68 -14.20 -3.96 10.94
N SER A 69 -13.80 -3.73 12.18
CA SER A 69 -13.48 -4.82 13.11
C SER A 69 -14.74 -5.65 13.40
N ARG A 70 -14.52 -6.79 14.04
CA ARG A 70 -15.60 -7.47 14.76
C ARG A 70 -16.27 -6.50 15.73
N VAL A 71 -17.57 -6.68 15.90
CA VAL A 71 -18.34 -5.95 16.89
C VAL A 71 -18.07 -6.55 18.26
N PHE A 72 -17.92 -5.71 19.28
CA PHE A 72 -17.76 -6.15 20.65
C PHE A 72 -18.60 -5.33 21.62
N GLN A 73 -19.03 -5.94 22.72
CA GLN A 73 -19.82 -5.29 23.74
C GLN A 73 -18.92 -4.89 24.91
N ILE A 74 -19.20 -3.72 25.50
CA ILE A 74 -18.59 -3.25 26.74
C ILE A 74 -19.70 -3.07 27.78
N LEU A 75 -19.53 -3.71 28.93
CA LEU A 75 -20.50 -3.69 30.02
C LEU A 75 -19.93 -3.08 31.29
N TYR A 76 -18.62 -3.22 31.50
CA TYR A 76 -17.97 -2.83 32.74
C TYR A 76 -16.73 -1.98 32.49
N ARG A 77 -16.38 -1.14 33.46
CA ARG A 77 -15.08 -0.45 33.50
C ARG A 77 -13.94 -1.46 33.69
N ASN A 78 -12.74 -1.10 33.27
CA ASN A 78 -11.55 -1.97 33.34
C ASN A 78 -11.77 -3.34 32.67
N GLU A 79 -12.42 -3.32 31.50
CA GLU A 79 -12.74 -4.52 30.71
C GLU A 79 -11.75 -4.67 29.55
N GLU A 80 -11.27 -5.88 29.31
CA GLU A 80 -10.40 -6.21 28.19
C GLU A 80 -11.12 -7.12 27.21
N VAL A 81 -11.09 -6.77 25.92
CA VAL A 81 -11.77 -7.52 24.86
C VAL A 81 -10.77 -7.87 23.74
N PRO A 82 -10.56 -9.16 23.42
CA PRO A 82 -9.60 -9.58 22.39
C PRO A 82 -10.17 -9.37 20.98
N VAL A 83 -9.77 -8.34 20.25
CA VAL A 83 -10.28 -8.06 18.90
C VAL A 83 -9.75 -9.09 17.89
N ASN A 84 -8.43 -9.27 17.81
CA ASN A 84 -7.73 -10.25 16.97
C ASN A 84 -8.08 -10.21 15.46
N ASP A 85 -8.30 -9.01 14.92
CA ASP A 85 -8.57 -8.83 13.49
C ASP A 85 -7.29 -8.43 12.75
N ALA A 86 -6.96 -9.17 11.69
CA ALA A 86 -5.80 -8.89 10.84
C ALA A 86 -6.22 -8.46 9.43
N VAL A 87 -5.59 -7.39 8.94
CA VAL A 87 -5.97 -6.69 7.72
C VAL A 87 -4.75 -6.43 6.87
N VAL A 88 -4.89 -6.60 5.55
CA VAL A 88 -3.88 -6.15 4.59
C VAL A 88 -4.47 -5.00 3.78
N PHE A 89 -3.85 -3.83 3.88
CA PHE A 89 -4.05 -2.73 2.95
C PHE A 89 -2.97 -2.77 1.86
N ARG A 90 -3.37 -2.57 0.60
CA ARG A 90 -2.44 -2.47 -0.51
C ARG A 90 -2.54 -1.09 -1.14
N ALA A 91 -1.42 -0.39 -1.20
CA ALA A 91 -1.30 0.92 -1.82
C ALA A 91 -0.50 0.81 -3.11
N HIS A 92 -1.19 1.03 -4.24
CA HIS A 92 -0.56 1.19 -5.55
C HIS A 92 -0.32 2.69 -5.78
N LEU A 93 0.93 3.06 -6.04
CA LEU A 93 1.39 4.44 -6.20
C LEU A 93 2.00 4.62 -7.58
N LEU A 94 1.66 5.72 -8.25
CA LEU A 94 2.35 6.16 -9.45
C LEU A 94 3.51 7.08 -9.06
N LEU A 95 4.73 6.62 -9.31
CA LEU A 95 5.97 7.24 -8.85
C LEU A 95 6.81 7.72 -10.04
N ASP A 96 7.63 8.74 -9.79
CA ASP A 96 8.69 9.14 -10.71
C ASP A 96 9.75 8.03 -10.80
N GLY A 97 9.90 7.46 -11.99
CA GLY A 97 10.80 6.34 -12.25
C GLY A 97 12.28 6.69 -12.08
N GLU A 98 12.66 7.96 -12.13
CA GLU A 98 14.05 8.40 -11.94
C GLU A 98 14.40 8.60 -10.46
N ARG A 99 13.39 8.69 -9.58
CA ARG A 99 13.54 9.03 -8.15
C ARG A 99 12.65 8.18 -7.26
N VAL A 100 12.53 6.88 -7.56
CA VAL A 100 11.57 5.97 -6.91
C VAL A 100 11.76 5.92 -5.39
N GLU A 101 13.00 5.85 -4.92
CA GLU A 101 13.30 5.74 -3.49
C GLU A 101 12.97 7.04 -2.74
N GLU A 102 13.34 8.20 -3.28
CA GLU A 102 13.00 9.50 -2.71
C GLU A 102 11.49 9.74 -2.75
N ALA A 103 10.85 9.47 -3.89
CA ALA A 103 9.42 9.64 -4.07
C ALA A 103 8.62 8.80 -3.09
N LEU A 104 9.01 7.54 -2.85
CA LEU A 104 8.39 6.67 -1.84
C LEU A 104 8.59 7.18 -0.41
N SER A 105 9.78 7.73 -0.10
CA SER A 105 10.10 8.26 1.23
C SER A 105 9.30 9.51 1.58
N GLU A 106 8.87 10.27 0.57
CA GLU A 106 8.08 11.49 0.71
C GLU A 106 6.55 11.24 0.79
N VAL A 107 6.10 9.99 0.59
CA VAL A 107 4.68 9.63 0.67
C VAL A 107 4.20 9.77 2.13
N ASP A 108 3.18 10.61 2.34
CA ASP A 108 2.51 10.70 3.64
C ASP A 108 1.40 9.64 3.73
N PHE A 109 1.74 8.53 4.39
CA PHE A 109 0.82 7.47 4.75
C PHE A 109 0.23 7.75 6.14
N GLN A 110 -1.09 7.58 6.27
CA GLN A 110 -1.79 7.77 7.53
C GLN A 110 -2.77 6.63 7.79
N LEU A 111 -2.72 6.05 8.99
CA LEU A 111 -3.73 5.11 9.47
C LEU A 111 -4.75 5.86 10.32
N LYS A 112 -5.99 5.95 9.84
CA LYS A 112 -7.11 6.46 10.64
C LYS A 112 -7.74 5.30 11.42
N VAL A 113 -7.90 5.47 12.72
CA VAL A 113 -8.51 4.50 13.64
C VAL A 113 -9.66 5.20 14.34
N ASP A 114 -10.88 4.78 14.01
CA ASP A 114 -12.13 5.37 14.48
C ASP A 114 -12.82 4.42 15.46
N LEU A 115 -13.26 4.94 16.60
CA LEU A 115 -14.12 4.24 17.54
C LEU A 115 -15.57 4.60 17.25
N HIS A 116 -16.39 3.58 17.01
CA HIS A 116 -17.82 3.70 16.78
C HIS A 116 -18.59 3.09 17.95
N PHE A 117 -19.76 3.64 18.24
CA PHE A 117 -20.65 3.15 19.30
C PHE A 117 -22.11 3.18 18.90
N THR A 118 -22.84 2.16 19.35
CA THR A 118 -24.31 2.13 19.34
C THR A 118 -24.82 1.35 20.55
N ASP A 119 -25.98 1.74 21.06
CA ASP A 119 -26.73 1.01 22.08
C ASP A 119 -27.66 -0.07 21.48
N SER A 120 -27.74 -0.17 20.14
CA SER A 120 -28.66 -1.03 19.41
C SER A 120 -27.94 -2.03 18.49
N GLU A 121 -28.14 -3.33 18.72
CA GLU A 121 -27.67 -4.39 17.81
C GLU A 121 -28.26 -4.27 16.40
N GLN A 122 -29.46 -3.72 16.28
CA GLN A 122 -30.14 -3.59 14.99
C GLN A 122 -29.36 -2.63 14.06
N GLN A 123 -28.80 -1.54 14.60
CA GLN A 123 -28.01 -0.56 13.84
C GLN A 123 -26.66 -1.13 13.37
N LEU A 124 -26.14 -2.16 14.04
CA LEU A 124 -24.93 -2.86 13.62
C LEU A 124 -25.15 -3.64 12.32
N ARG A 125 -26.38 -4.13 12.08
CA ARG A 125 -26.73 -4.85 10.84
C ARG A 125 -26.69 -3.95 9.61
N ASP A 126 -27.03 -2.68 9.79
CA ASP A 126 -27.12 -1.74 8.68
C ASP A 126 -25.77 -1.12 8.29
N MET A 127 -24.72 -1.32 9.11
CA MET A 127 -23.31 -0.89 8.97
C MET A 127 -23.03 0.61 8.68
N ALA A 128 -23.89 1.32 7.98
CA ALA A 128 -23.73 2.71 7.56
C ALA A 128 -24.19 3.73 8.62
N GLY A 129 -24.94 3.31 9.65
CA GLY A 129 -25.59 4.22 10.60
C GLY A 129 -24.85 4.46 11.93
N VAL A 130 -23.78 3.71 12.24
CA VAL A 130 -23.16 3.78 13.57
C VAL A 130 -22.25 5.02 13.68
N PRO A 131 -22.51 5.97 14.59
CA PRO A 131 -21.74 7.19 14.70
C PRO A 131 -20.31 6.92 15.18
N VAL A 132 -19.37 7.72 14.67
CA VAL A 132 -18.02 7.79 15.23
C VAL A 132 -18.05 8.65 16.49
N ILE A 133 -17.48 8.14 17.57
CA ILE A 133 -17.42 8.87 18.85
C ILE A 133 -16.01 9.39 19.15
N SER A 134 -14.99 8.73 18.60
CA SER A 134 -13.60 9.17 18.72
C SER A 134 -12.79 8.77 17.49
N SER A 135 -11.79 9.57 17.16
CA SER A 135 -10.94 9.35 15.99
C SER A 135 -9.48 9.65 16.31
N ARG A 136 -8.61 8.76 15.83
CA ARG A 136 -7.17 8.89 15.90
C ARG A 136 -6.54 8.69 14.54
N ALA A 137 -5.48 9.44 14.26
CA ALA A 137 -4.79 9.37 12.99
C ALA A 137 -3.29 9.22 13.24
N LEU A 138 -2.74 8.07 12.86
CA LEU A 138 -1.34 7.72 13.04
C LEU A 138 -0.59 8.01 11.75
N ARG A 139 0.48 8.82 11.83
CA ARG A 139 1.40 8.98 10.69
C ARG A 139 2.29 7.74 10.60
N LEU A 140 2.35 7.15 9.41
CA LEU A 140 3.12 5.93 9.15
C LEU A 140 4.43 6.31 8.44
N HIS A 141 5.53 6.24 9.17
CA HIS A 141 6.87 6.61 8.67
C HIS A 141 7.51 5.45 7.89
N PHE A 142 7.02 5.22 6.67
CA PHE A 142 7.50 4.14 5.80
C PHE A 142 8.91 4.41 5.26
N HIS A 143 9.80 3.41 5.32
CA HIS A 143 11.14 3.47 4.72
C HIS A 143 11.25 2.47 3.56
N PRO A 144 11.62 2.88 2.32
CA PRO A 144 11.57 2.01 1.14
C PRO A 144 12.33 0.67 1.27
N ARG A 145 13.53 0.70 1.88
CA ARG A 145 14.37 -0.49 2.11
C ARG A 145 14.09 -1.25 3.41
N ARG A 146 13.55 -0.58 4.43
CA ARG A 146 13.42 -1.16 5.79
C ARG A 146 11.98 -1.50 6.15
N GLY A 147 11.02 -1.02 5.37
CA GLY A 147 9.61 -1.11 5.71
C GLY A 147 9.24 -0.18 6.87
N LEU A 148 8.14 -0.55 7.52
CA LEU A 148 7.63 0.04 8.76
C LEU A 148 7.24 -1.11 9.67
N HIS A 149 7.69 -1.12 10.92
CA HIS A 149 7.32 -2.20 11.84
C HIS A 149 7.19 -1.68 13.26
N HIS A 150 5.95 -1.55 13.74
CA HIS A 150 5.67 -1.05 15.10
C HIS A 150 4.47 -1.74 15.72
N GLN A 151 4.53 -1.91 17.04
CA GLN A 151 3.38 -2.15 17.89
C GLN A 151 3.12 -0.88 18.70
N VAL A 152 1.90 -0.36 18.61
CA VAL A 152 1.51 0.92 19.22
C VAL A 152 0.13 0.81 19.90
N PRO A 153 0.02 1.17 21.19
CA PRO A 153 -1.27 1.38 21.82
C PRO A 153 -1.87 2.71 21.33
N VAL A 154 -3.10 2.68 20.84
CA VAL A 154 -3.84 3.86 20.38
C VAL A 154 -4.90 4.22 21.41
N MET A 155 -4.68 5.32 22.12
CA MET A 155 -5.61 5.87 23.10
C MET A 155 -6.61 6.84 22.43
N PHE A 156 -7.91 6.64 22.66
CA PHE A 156 -8.97 7.33 21.90
C PHE A 156 -9.20 8.78 22.30
N ASP A 157 -9.49 9.14 23.53
CA ASP A 157 -9.41 10.52 24.06
C ASP A 157 -9.78 10.53 25.56
N TYR A 158 -9.90 11.72 26.15
CA TYR A 158 -10.25 11.87 27.56
C TYR A 158 -11.74 11.56 27.84
N PHE A 159 -12.63 11.72 26.86
CA PHE A 159 -14.05 11.38 26.99
C PHE A 159 -14.31 9.89 26.68
N HIS A 160 -13.39 9.24 25.97
CA HIS A 160 -13.43 7.83 25.62
C HIS A 160 -12.14 7.18 26.12
N LEU A 161 -12.04 7.04 27.44
CA LEU A 161 -10.85 6.53 28.11
C LEU A 161 -10.68 5.03 27.84
N SER A 162 -10.16 4.71 26.66
CA SER A 162 -9.95 3.37 26.16
C SER A 162 -8.75 3.34 25.21
N VAL A 163 -8.21 2.13 25.01
CA VAL A 163 -7.00 1.89 24.22
C VAL A 163 -7.19 0.67 23.33
N ILE A 164 -6.78 0.73 22.07
CA ILE A 164 -6.62 -0.45 21.21
C ILE A 164 -5.13 -0.71 20.98
N SER A 165 -4.68 -1.94 21.21
CA SER A 165 -3.33 -2.37 20.81
C SER A 165 -3.31 -2.67 19.31
N VAL A 166 -2.44 -1.99 18.56
CA VAL A 166 -2.32 -2.13 17.11
C VAL A 166 -0.89 -2.50 16.74
N THR A 167 -0.72 -3.49 15.86
CA THR A 167 0.55 -3.76 15.19
C THR A 167 0.45 -3.36 13.73
N VAL A 168 1.46 -2.67 13.21
CA VAL A 168 1.56 -2.27 11.81
C VAL A 168 2.90 -2.74 11.26
N HIS A 169 2.83 -3.55 10.21
CA HIS A 169 3.97 -3.91 9.36
C HIS A 169 3.73 -3.41 7.95
N ALA A 170 4.74 -2.87 7.28
CA ALA A 170 4.63 -2.50 5.88
C ALA A 170 5.92 -2.73 5.11
N ALA A 171 5.82 -3.11 3.85
CA ALA A 171 6.96 -3.34 2.96
C ALA A 171 6.62 -2.94 1.51
N LEU A 172 7.66 -2.53 0.77
CA LEU A 172 7.58 -2.41 -0.69
C LEU A 172 7.64 -3.83 -1.27
N VAL A 173 6.60 -4.24 -1.98
CA VAL A 173 6.48 -5.63 -2.49
C VAL A 173 6.58 -5.74 -4.00
N ALA A 174 6.36 -4.64 -4.73
CA ALA A 174 6.51 -4.63 -6.18
C ALA A 174 6.88 -3.25 -6.72
N LEU A 175 7.69 -3.26 -7.78
CA LEU A 175 7.93 -2.14 -8.70
C LEU A 175 7.67 -2.68 -10.09
N GLN A 176 6.70 -2.09 -10.79
CA GLN A 176 6.25 -2.60 -12.07
C GLN A 176 5.80 -1.46 -12.97
N GLN A 177 5.45 -1.80 -14.20
CA GLN A 177 4.88 -0.85 -15.13
C GLN A 177 3.48 -0.40 -14.65
N PRO A 178 3.10 0.88 -14.80
CA PRO A 178 1.76 1.41 -14.56
C PRO A 178 0.71 0.78 -15.50
N LEU A 179 0.29 -0.43 -15.17
CA LEU A 179 -0.79 -1.13 -15.86
C LEU A 179 -2.18 -0.72 -15.32
N ILE A 180 -2.22 -0.01 -14.20
CA ILE A 180 -3.45 0.47 -13.55
C ILE A 180 -3.72 1.92 -13.98
N SER A 181 -4.96 2.24 -14.34
CA SER A 181 -5.37 3.62 -14.55
C SER A 181 -5.43 4.37 -13.21
N PHE A 182 -4.59 5.40 -13.07
CA PHE A 182 -4.59 6.27 -11.91
C PHE A 182 -5.41 7.52 -12.21
N THR A 183 -6.31 7.90 -11.30
CA THR A 183 -6.97 9.21 -11.35
C THR A 183 -5.93 10.28 -11.05
N ARG A 184 -5.42 10.94 -12.09
CA ARG A 184 -4.44 12.03 -11.93
C ARG A 184 -5.15 13.22 -11.25
N PRO A 185 -4.57 13.82 -10.19
CA PRO A 185 -5.07 15.08 -9.63
C PRO A 185 -5.11 16.13 -10.75
N GLY A 186 -6.31 16.65 -11.03
CA GLY A 186 -6.58 17.43 -12.23
C GLY A 186 -5.66 18.63 -12.40
N ARG A 187 -5.00 18.71 -13.56
CA ARG A 187 -4.51 19.98 -14.08
C ARG A 187 -5.76 20.75 -14.51
N GLY A 188 -6.22 21.69 -13.69
CA GLY A 188 -7.39 22.51 -14.01
C GLY A 188 -7.21 23.15 -15.37
N SER A 189 -8.05 22.76 -16.34
CA SER A 189 -8.14 23.39 -17.65
C SER A 189 -8.79 24.76 -17.46
N TRP A 190 -7.97 25.75 -17.16
CA TRP A 190 -8.38 27.15 -17.09
C TRP A 190 -8.02 27.80 -18.42
N LEU A 191 -8.93 27.65 -19.40
CA LEU A 191 -9.24 28.59 -20.49
C LEU A 191 -10.20 27.91 -21.47
N GLY A 192 -11.44 28.39 -21.51
CA GLY A 192 -12.48 27.88 -22.39
C GLY A 192 -12.40 28.42 -23.82
N ARG A 193 -12.90 27.62 -24.77
CA ARG A 193 -13.88 28.02 -25.80
C ARG A 193 -14.41 26.76 -26.48
N GLY A 194 -15.72 26.74 -26.73
CA GLY A 194 -16.49 25.55 -27.04
C GLY A 194 -16.26 24.93 -28.43
N GLY A 195 -16.56 23.63 -28.49
CA GLY A 195 -16.77 22.81 -29.68
C GLY A 195 -17.34 21.46 -29.24
N PRO A 196 -18.30 20.86 -29.96
CA PRO A 196 -18.98 19.64 -29.52
C PRO A 196 -18.14 18.40 -29.81
N ASP A 197 -18.30 17.39 -28.95
CA ASP A 197 -17.87 16.00 -29.09
C ASP A 197 -16.39 15.72 -29.39
N THR A 198 -15.63 15.47 -28.32
CA THR A 198 -14.57 14.46 -28.32
C THR A 198 -14.74 13.58 -27.08
N GLY A 199 -14.83 12.27 -27.29
CA GLY A 199 -14.92 11.27 -26.23
C GLY A 199 -13.68 11.26 -25.33
N PRO A 200 -13.62 10.39 -24.31
CA PRO A 200 -12.49 10.38 -23.40
C PRO A 200 -11.22 9.97 -24.16
N GLU A 201 -10.32 10.93 -24.41
CA GLU A 201 -8.96 10.69 -24.91
C GLU A 201 -8.24 9.79 -23.90
N GLN A 202 -8.29 8.48 -24.14
CA GLN A 202 -7.39 7.51 -23.53
C GLN A 202 -6.00 7.81 -24.06
N SER A 203 -5.19 8.51 -23.26
CA SER A 203 -3.74 8.53 -23.47
C SER A 203 -3.20 7.15 -23.12
N SER A 204 -3.22 6.25 -24.10
CA SER A 204 -2.50 4.98 -24.02
C SER A 204 -1.00 5.30 -23.97
N LEU A 205 -0.43 5.29 -22.78
CA LEU A 205 1.03 5.34 -22.60
C LEU A 205 1.60 4.07 -23.23
N SER A 206 2.34 4.18 -24.33
CA SER A 206 3.02 3.03 -24.93
C SER A 206 4.10 2.51 -23.97
N LEU A 207 4.31 1.19 -23.98
CA LEU A 207 5.35 0.49 -23.22
C LEU A 207 6.73 1.16 -23.37
N GLU A 208 7.03 1.60 -24.59
CA GLU A 208 8.27 2.29 -24.96
C GLU A 208 8.39 3.66 -24.27
N ASN A 209 7.33 4.46 -24.26
CA ASN A 209 7.32 5.76 -23.57
C ASN A 209 7.47 5.61 -22.06
N LEU A 210 7.07 4.47 -21.51
CA LEU A 210 7.19 4.17 -20.09
C LEU A 210 8.61 3.75 -19.70
N VAL A 211 9.20 2.83 -20.46
CA VAL A 211 10.53 2.27 -20.20
C VAL A 211 11.65 3.27 -20.55
N PHE A 212 11.46 4.03 -21.63
CA PHE A 212 12.48 4.94 -22.14
C PHE A 212 12.18 6.41 -21.85
N GLY A 213 10.95 6.76 -21.43
CA GLY A 213 10.53 8.13 -21.17
C GLY A 213 10.09 8.89 -22.44
N ALA A 214 9.07 9.74 -22.30
CA ALA A 214 8.44 10.51 -23.39
C ALA A 214 9.37 11.47 -24.20
N GLY A 215 10.65 11.58 -23.85
CA GLY A 215 11.64 12.41 -24.56
C GLY A 215 12.66 11.64 -25.39
N TYR A 216 12.78 10.32 -25.20
CA TYR A 216 13.81 9.49 -25.85
C TYR A 216 13.31 8.75 -27.10
N CYS A 217 11.98 8.54 -27.21
CA CYS A 217 11.33 7.94 -28.36
C CYS A 217 10.61 9.01 -29.20
N LYS A 218 11.34 9.74 -30.05
CA LYS A 218 10.71 10.42 -31.19
C LYS A 218 10.87 9.53 -32.42
N PRO A 219 9.83 8.83 -32.90
CA PRO A 219 9.91 8.21 -34.20
C PRO A 219 10.02 9.32 -35.25
N THR A 220 11.08 9.33 -36.05
CA THR A 220 11.03 9.96 -37.37
C THR A 220 10.03 9.16 -38.18
N SER A 221 8.87 9.75 -38.47
CA SER A 221 7.85 9.15 -39.30
C SER A 221 8.41 8.83 -40.68
N SER A 222 8.79 7.58 -40.90
CA SER A 222 8.99 7.00 -42.21
C SER A 222 8.44 5.58 -42.18
N GLU A 223 7.38 5.34 -42.96
CA GLU A 223 6.82 4.01 -43.20
C GLU A 223 7.95 3.02 -43.51
N GLY A 224 8.08 1.97 -42.70
CA GLY A 224 8.99 0.85 -42.95
C GLY A 224 10.32 0.85 -42.18
N SER A 225 10.58 1.78 -41.26
CA SER A 225 11.78 1.72 -40.40
C SER A 225 11.54 0.83 -39.17
N PHE A 226 12.32 -0.26 -39.02
CA PHE A 226 12.47 -0.93 -37.73
C PHE A 226 13.03 0.08 -36.71
N TYR A 227 12.32 0.29 -35.60
CA TYR A 227 12.80 1.17 -34.54
C TYR A 227 13.95 0.48 -33.81
N VAL A 228 15.18 0.98 -34.00
CA VAL A 228 16.36 0.54 -33.24
C VAL A 228 16.59 1.55 -32.12
N PRO A 229 16.42 1.16 -30.84
CA PRO A 229 16.72 2.04 -29.71
C PRO A 229 18.18 2.51 -29.75
N SER A 230 18.44 3.78 -29.45
CA SER A 230 19.81 4.28 -29.37
C SER A 230 20.58 3.64 -28.21
N GLU A 231 21.91 3.60 -28.30
CA GLU A 231 22.75 3.06 -27.23
C GLU A 231 22.52 3.75 -25.88
N HIS A 232 22.32 5.07 -25.90
CA HIS A 232 21.97 5.86 -24.71
C HIS A 232 20.62 5.46 -24.12
N CYS A 233 19.63 5.17 -24.97
CA CYS A 233 18.30 4.70 -24.57
C CYS A 233 18.39 3.34 -23.84
N MET A 234 19.21 2.43 -24.38
CA MET A 234 19.44 1.12 -23.76
C MET A 234 20.21 1.23 -22.44
N GLN A 235 21.28 2.03 -22.39
CA GLN A 235 22.05 2.25 -21.15
C GLN A 235 21.16 2.83 -20.04
N HIS A 236 20.27 3.75 -20.39
CA HIS A 236 19.27 4.28 -19.46
C HIS A 236 18.34 3.18 -18.93
N ALA A 237 17.75 2.35 -19.82
CA ALA A 237 16.87 1.26 -19.42
C ALA A 237 17.57 0.22 -18.53
N TYR A 238 18.83 -0.14 -18.83
CA TYR A 238 19.61 -1.06 -17.99
C TYR A 238 19.87 -0.48 -16.60
N LYS A 239 20.28 0.79 -16.53
CA LYS A 239 20.51 1.49 -15.26
C LYS A 239 19.21 1.52 -14.43
N TRP A 240 18.12 1.91 -15.07
CA TRP A 240 16.80 2.00 -14.45
C TRP A 240 16.34 0.65 -13.90
N HIS A 241 16.40 -0.41 -14.71
CA HIS A 241 16.08 -1.77 -14.27
C HIS A 241 16.91 -2.20 -13.06
N ARG A 242 18.24 -1.99 -13.11
CA ARG A 242 19.15 -2.30 -12.01
C ARG A 242 18.75 -1.55 -10.73
N GLU A 243 18.39 -0.28 -10.81
CA GLU A 243 17.97 0.53 -9.65
C GLU A 243 16.66 0.00 -9.03
N LEU A 244 15.68 -0.38 -9.85
CA LEU A 244 14.43 -0.98 -9.36
C LEU A 244 14.66 -2.32 -8.66
N CYS A 245 15.42 -3.22 -9.29
CA CYS A 245 15.77 -4.52 -8.70
C CYS A 245 16.55 -4.35 -7.41
N PHE A 246 17.52 -3.43 -7.38
CA PHE A 246 18.30 -3.13 -6.19
C PHE A 246 17.40 -2.68 -5.04
N LEU A 247 16.45 -1.78 -5.29
CA LEU A 247 15.54 -1.30 -4.26
C LEU A 247 14.66 -2.43 -3.69
N LEU A 248 14.09 -3.29 -4.54
CA LEU A 248 13.26 -4.43 -4.12
C LEU A 248 14.05 -5.47 -3.32
N LEU A 249 15.26 -5.83 -3.76
CA LEU A 249 16.12 -6.76 -3.05
C LEU A 249 16.49 -6.23 -1.66
N HIS A 250 16.74 -4.92 -1.56
CA HIS A 250 16.98 -4.29 -0.26
C HIS A 250 15.73 -4.24 0.63
N ALA A 251 14.55 -3.99 0.06
CA ALA A 251 13.28 -4.06 0.80
C ALA A 251 13.05 -5.45 1.41
N TYR A 252 13.28 -6.51 0.61
CA TYR A 252 13.23 -7.90 1.10
C TYR A 252 14.24 -8.16 2.22
N ARG A 253 15.50 -7.74 2.02
CA ARG A 253 16.55 -7.90 3.04
C ARG A 253 16.21 -7.18 4.33
N GLY A 254 15.62 -5.99 4.26
CA GLY A 254 15.16 -5.22 5.43
C GLY A 254 14.06 -5.94 6.20
N LEU A 255 13.02 -6.40 5.48
CA LEU A 255 11.92 -7.19 6.07
C LEU A 255 12.45 -8.45 6.76
N ARG A 256 13.33 -9.20 6.10
CA ARG A 256 13.93 -10.41 6.66
C ARG A 256 14.78 -10.11 7.90
N ALA A 257 15.59 -9.06 7.87
CA ALA A 257 16.39 -8.67 9.03
C ALA A 257 15.52 -8.32 10.25
N TYR A 258 14.40 -7.63 10.03
CA TYR A 258 13.43 -7.33 11.08
C TYR A 258 12.74 -8.60 11.60
N PHE A 259 12.28 -9.48 10.70
CA PHE A 259 11.69 -10.77 11.07
C PHE A 259 12.62 -11.60 11.95
N LEU A 260 13.90 -11.73 11.57
CA LEU A 260 14.88 -12.46 12.37
C LEU A 260 15.12 -11.82 13.75
N THR A 261 15.02 -10.50 13.84
CA THR A 261 15.10 -9.78 15.12
C THR A 261 13.92 -10.15 16.02
N ILE A 262 12.69 -10.13 15.47
CA ILE A 262 11.51 -10.58 16.21
C ILE A 262 11.62 -12.05 16.63
N MET A 263 12.00 -12.95 15.73
CA MET A 263 12.09 -14.38 16.05
C MET A 263 13.12 -14.68 17.14
N ARG A 264 14.18 -13.87 17.22
CA ARG A 264 15.15 -13.93 18.31
C ARG A 264 14.55 -13.44 19.63
N ASP A 265 13.81 -12.33 19.59
CA ASP A 265 13.32 -11.66 20.79
C ASP A 265 12.02 -12.30 21.33
N VAL A 266 11.24 -12.96 20.47
CA VAL A 266 9.97 -13.64 20.78
C VAL A 266 9.94 -15.02 20.09
N PRO A 267 10.66 -16.03 20.61
CA PRO A 267 10.80 -17.34 19.96
C PRO A 267 9.52 -18.18 19.96
N GLU A 268 8.48 -17.74 20.67
CA GLU A 268 7.18 -18.44 20.74
C GLU A 268 6.32 -18.21 19.49
N LEU A 269 6.67 -17.22 18.65
CA LEU A 269 5.94 -16.93 17.42
C LEU A 269 6.10 -18.06 16.39
N PRO A 270 5.13 -18.23 15.48
CA PRO A 270 5.23 -19.20 14.39
C PRO A 270 6.51 -18.99 13.58
N HIS A 271 7.30 -20.06 13.47
CA HIS A 271 8.53 -20.02 12.70
C HIS A 271 8.20 -20.12 11.21
N MET A 272 8.82 -19.25 10.42
CA MET A 272 8.80 -19.28 8.97
C MET A 272 10.24 -19.18 8.47
N GLU A 273 10.63 -20.07 7.57
CA GLU A 273 11.94 -19.98 6.93
C GLU A 273 11.88 -18.95 5.79
N LEU A 274 12.59 -17.84 5.96
CA LEU A 274 12.81 -16.85 4.92
C LEU A 274 14.18 -17.07 4.28
N GLU A 275 14.18 -17.32 2.96
CA GLU A 275 15.39 -17.51 2.17
C GLU A 275 16.36 -16.33 2.33
N SER A 276 17.65 -16.63 2.42
CA SER A 276 18.68 -15.60 2.39
C SER A 276 19.00 -15.28 0.94
N LEU A 277 18.77 -14.03 0.52
CA LEU A 277 19.18 -13.57 -0.81
C LEU A 277 20.54 -12.85 -0.73
N ALA A 278 21.50 -13.32 -1.53
CA ALA A 278 22.74 -12.61 -1.80
C ALA A 278 22.44 -11.46 -2.77
N VAL A 279 22.09 -10.29 -2.22
CA VAL A 279 21.56 -9.13 -2.98
C VAL A 279 22.38 -8.82 -4.23
N GLU A 280 23.71 -8.79 -4.12
CA GLU A 280 24.63 -8.42 -5.19
C GLU A 280 24.73 -9.49 -6.28
N GLU A 281 24.68 -10.78 -5.90
CA GLU A 281 24.70 -11.90 -6.85
C GLU A 281 23.35 -11.99 -7.58
N THR A 282 22.24 -11.90 -6.84
CA THR A 282 20.89 -11.88 -7.41
C THR A 282 20.69 -10.67 -8.33
N LEU A 283 21.19 -9.49 -7.96
CA LEU A 283 21.13 -8.30 -8.81
C LEU A 283 21.92 -8.51 -10.11
N SER A 284 23.14 -9.05 -10.00
CA SER A 284 23.97 -9.38 -11.17
C SER A 284 23.26 -10.33 -12.12
N GLN A 285 22.61 -11.37 -11.57
CA GLN A 285 21.83 -12.33 -12.36
C GLN A 285 20.65 -11.66 -13.07
N LEU A 286 19.80 -10.90 -12.35
CA LEU A 286 18.65 -10.20 -12.93
C LEU A 286 19.08 -9.24 -14.06
N CYS A 287 20.19 -8.53 -13.86
CA CYS A 287 20.74 -7.64 -14.89
C CYS A 287 21.23 -8.42 -16.13
N SER A 288 21.82 -9.61 -15.94
CA SER A 288 22.30 -10.45 -17.05
C SER A 288 21.16 -11.06 -17.86
N GLU A 289 20.06 -11.47 -17.22
CA GLU A 289 18.88 -12.02 -17.90
C GLU A 289 18.26 -10.98 -18.85
N LEU A 290 18.24 -9.70 -18.46
CA LEU A 290 17.78 -8.61 -19.33
C LEU A 290 18.68 -8.42 -20.57
N GLN A 291 19.98 -8.70 -20.46
CA GLN A 291 20.92 -8.65 -21.59
C GLN A 291 20.69 -9.82 -22.56
N VAL A 292 20.39 -11.02 -22.05
CA VAL A 292 20.09 -12.20 -22.88
C VAL A 292 18.79 -12.04 -23.68
N ILE A 293 17.75 -11.44 -23.08
CA ILE A 293 16.49 -11.13 -23.80
C ILE A 293 16.74 -10.22 -25.02
N ARG A 294 17.72 -9.32 -24.93
CA ARG A 294 18.15 -8.48 -26.07
C ARG A 294 18.79 -9.30 -27.18
N GLU A 295 19.71 -10.21 -26.84
CA GLU A 295 20.39 -11.05 -27.85
C GLU A 295 19.37 -11.88 -28.63
N LEU A 296 18.36 -12.42 -27.94
CA LEU A 296 17.29 -13.20 -28.57
C LEU A 296 16.36 -12.36 -29.45
N THR A 297 16.07 -11.12 -29.07
CA THR A 297 15.21 -10.21 -29.86
C THR A 297 15.95 -9.54 -31.01
N SER A 298 17.29 -9.45 -30.97
CA SER A 298 18.12 -8.99 -32.10
C SER A 298 18.38 -10.06 -33.17
N CYS A 299 18.02 -11.32 -32.91
CA CYS A 299 18.20 -12.45 -33.83
C CYS A 299 16.97 -12.71 -34.74
N PHE A 300 15.90 -11.94 -34.60
CA PHE A 300 14.70 -11.97 -35.47
C PHE A 300 14.56 -10.64 -36.21
#